data_AF-A0A093ET87-F1
#
_entry.id   AF-A0A093ET87-F1
#
_cell.length_a   1.000
_cell.length_b   1.000
_cell.length_c   1.000
_cell.angle_alpha   90.00
_cell.angle_beta   90.00
_cell.angle_gamma   90.00
#
_symmetry.space_group_name_H-M   'P 1'
#
loop_
_entity.id
_entity.type
_entity.pdbx_description
1 polymer ?
#
loop_
_entity_poly.entity_id
_entity_poly.type
_entity_poly.pdbx_seq_one_letter_code
_entity_poly.pdbx_strand_id
1 'polypeptide(L)'
;LSGLRRQAAVAISQELSKLACRSTGPGTWVNQVRRRSSLLSSRLEEKPFSEMEMSYIKQGEEALQKSLSILGDQDGWKTETVLGNGDRVLSKVLPDTGKVFRLEVVVEQPLDAVYSELVDNMEQMGDWNPNVKEVKILQKIGKDTVITHEKA
;
A
#
# COMPACT_ATOMS: atom_id res chain seq x y z
N LEU A 1 -3.36 -16.08 -16.27
CA LEU A 1 -3.29 -14.91 -15.35
C LEU A 1 -2.48 -15.17 -14.06
N SER A 2 -1.97 -16.39 -13.79
CA SER A 2 -1.12 -16.69 -12.62
C SER A 2 0.29 -16.06 -12.69
N GLY A 3 0.79 -15.75 -13.89
CA GLY A 3 2.11 -15.15 -14.09
C GLY A 3 2.24 -13.71 -13.56
N LEU A 4 1.21 -12.87 -13.79
CA LEU A 4 1.22 -11.44 -13.42
C LEU A 4 1.45 -11.23 -11.91
N ARG A 5 0.84 -12.10 -11.09
CA ARG A 5 0.91 -12.01 -9.63
C ARG A 5 2.26 -12.46 -9.06
N ARG A 6 2.85 -13.49 -9.68
CA ARG A 6 4.17 -13.99 -9.27
C ARG A 6 5.26 -12.98 -9.60
N GLN A 7 5.17 -12.32 -10.77
CA GLN A 7 6.14 -11.31 -11.17
C GLN A 7 6.09 -10.07 -10.27
N ALA A 8 4.90 -9.58 -9.90
CA ALA A 8 4.78 -8.41 -9.03
C ALA A 8 5.34 -8.67 -7.62
N ALA A 9 5.02 -9.82 -7.00
CA ALA A 9 5.55 -10.17 -5.67
C ALA A 9 7.08 -10.30 -5.66
N VAL A 10 7.65 -10.93 -6.69
CA VAL A 10 9.11 -11.04 -6.86
C VAL A 10 9.74 -9.66 -7.07
N ALA A 11 9.12 -8.79 -7.86
CA ALA A 11 9.62 -7.44 -8.09
C ALA A 11 9.65 -6.61 -6.80
N ILE A 12 8.59 -6.68 -5.98
CA ILE A 12 8.54 -6.03 -4.65
C ILE A 12 9.69 -6.54 -3.77
N SER A 13 9.85 -7.87 -3.67
CA SER A 13 10.89 -8.48 -2.84
C SER A 13 12.30 -8.09 -3.29
N GLN A 14 12.54 -8.06 -4.61
CA GLN A 14 13.82 -7.69 -5.18
C GLN A 14 14.17 -6.22 -4.95
N GLU A 15 13.22 -5.30 -5.12
CA GLU A 15 13.50 -3.87 -4.93
C GLU A 15 13.81 -3.56 -3.47
N LEU A 16 13.01 -4.12 -2.56
CA LEU A 16 13.21 -4.01 -1.12
C LEU A 16 14.58 -4.57 -0.67
N SER A 17 15.05 -5.65 -1.30
CA SER A 17 16.39 -6.20 -1.04
C SER A 17 17.53 -5.27 -1.48
N LYS A 18 17.36 -4.48 -2.55
CA LYS A 18 18.37 -3.51 -3.02
C LYS A 18 18.52 -2.34 -2.05
N LEU A 19 17.44 -1.93 -1.40
CA LEU A 19 17.45 -0.85 -0.39
C LEU A 19 18.20 -1.27 0.88
N ALA A 20 18.11 -2.55 1.25
CA ALA A 20 18.87 -3.14 2.35
C ALA A 20 20.39 -2.94 2.19
N CYS A 21 20.91 -3.07 0.97
CA CYS A 21 22.33 -2.89 0.67
C CYS A 21 22.79 -1.43 0.70
N ARG A 22 21.87 -0.45 0.71
CA ARG A 22 22.20 0.99 0.69
C ARG A 22 22.18 1.65 2.06
N SER A 23 21.65 1.00 3.10
CA SER A 23 21.58 1.59 4.44
C SER A 23 22.86 1.29 5.24
N THR A 24 23.66 2.34 5.48
CA THR A 24 24.83 2.28 6.37
C THR A 24 24.40 2.62 7.79
N GLY A 25 24.21 1.59 8.63
CA GLY A 25 24.37 1.62 10.09
C GLY A 25 23.29 2.30 10.94
N PRO A 26 23.20 1.95 12.25
CA PRO A 26 22.10 2.34 13.13
C PRO A 26 22.45 3.53 14.05
N GLY A 27 21.56 4.53 14.10
CA GLY A 27 21.46 5.45 15.24
C GLY A 27 21.60 6.93 14.90
N THR A 28 20.49 7.67 14.90
CA THR A 28 20.46 9.11 15.30
C THR A 28 19.07 9.73 15.48
N TRP A 29 17.95 9.01 15.35
CA TRP A 29 16.67 9.69 15.08
C TRP A 29 15.65 9.83 16.23
N VAL A 30 15.88 9.26 17.42
CA VAL A 30 14.88 9.27 18.51
C VAL A 30 14.65 10.67 19.15
N ASN A 31 15.44 11.69 18.84
CA ASN A 31 15.30 13.01 19.49
C ASN A 31 14.61 14.11 18.64
N GLN A 32 14.23 13.86 17.38
CA GLN A 32 13.69 14.93 16.52
C GLN A 32 12.17 15.10 16.57
N VAL A 33 11.42 14.12 17.10
CA VAL A 33 9.94 14.16 17.05
C VAL A 33 9.28 14.74 18.32
N ARG A 34 10.02 14.97 19.43
CA ARG A 34 9.42 15.38 20.71
C ARG A 34 9.45 16.89 21.02
N ARG A 35 10.05 17.75 20.20
CA ARG A 35 10.20 19.19 20.53
C ARG A 35 9.66 20.19 19.49
N ARG A 36 8.55 19.88 18.82
CA ARG A 36 7.81 20.90 18.04
C ARG A 36 6.33 21.05 18.42
N SER A 37 5.96 20.68 19.65
CA SER A 37 4.72 21.16 20.27
C SER A 37 4.93 22.58 20.81
N SER A 38 5.07 23.55 19.91
CA SER A 38 4.90 24.97 20.24
C SER A 38 3.46 25.36 19.95
N LEU A 39 2.81 25.90 20.97
CA LEU A 39 1.41 26.32 21.08
C LEU A 39 1.03 27.47 20.11
N LEU A 40 1.14 27.25 18.81
CA LEU A 40 0.64 28.14 17.77
C LEU A 40 0.10 27.31 16.60
N SER A 41 -0.82 26.39 16.88
CA SER A 41 -1.75 25.96 15.84
C SER A 41 -2.74 27.11 15.68
N SER A 42 -2.35 28.11 14.87
CA SER A 42 -3.32 29.00 14.27
C SER A 42 -4.45 28.12 13.76
N ARG A 43 -5.70 28.45 14.12
CA ARG A 43 -6.90 27.96 13.44
C ARG A 43 -6.73 28.27 11.95
N LEU A 44 -6.01 27.43 11.22
CA LEU A 44 -6.16 27.31 9.80
C LEU A 44 -7.55 26.71 9.68
N GLU A 45 -8.51 27.52 9.26
CA GLU A 45 -9.75 27.00 8.73
C GLU A 45 -9.35 26.00 7.65
N GLU A 46 -9.37 24.70 7.99
CA GLU A 46 -9.36 23.67 6.98
C GLU A 46 -10.62 23.94 6.16
N LYS A 47 -10.41 24.44 4.94
CA LYS A 47 -11.50 24.72 4.01
C LYS A 47 -12.31 23.43 3.91
N PRO A 48 -13.62 23.45 4.19
CA PRO A 48 -14.42 22.24 4.16
C PRO A 48 -14.28 21.59 2.79
N PHE A 49 -14.10 20.27 2.77
CA PHE A 49 -14.05 19.51 1.53
C PHE A 49 -15.32 19.74 0.71
N SER A 50 -15.16 19.87 -0.60
CA SER A 50 -16.30 19.88 -1.51
C SER A 50 -17.10 18.57 -1.41
N GLU A 51 -18.36 18.60 -1.83
CA GLU A 51 -19.20 17.39 -1.88
C GLU A 51 -18.54 16.26 -2.71
N MET A 52 -17.87 16.63 -3.80
CA MET A 52 -17.10 15.70 -4.61
C MET A 52 -15.91 15.11 -3.85
N GLU A 53 -15.12 15.92 -3.16
CA GLU A 53 -14.00 15.44 -2.34
C GLU A 53 -14.47 14.51 -1.21
N MET A 54 -15.57 14.88 -0.53
CA MET A 54 -16.20 14.03 0.49
C MET A 54 -16.65 12.69 -0.08
N SER A 55 -17.13 12.66 -1.33
CA SER A 55 -17.52 11.41 -1.98
C SER A 55 -16.33 10.48 -2.23
N TYR A 56 -15.14 11.02 -2.55
CA TYR A 56 -13.92 10.24 -2.74
C TYR A 56 -13.35 9.73 -1.42
N ILE A 57 -13.38 10.57 -0.37
CA ILE A 57 -13.00 10.14 0.99
C ILE A 57 -13.87 8.96 1.42
N LYS A 58 -15.20 9.08 1.28
CA LYS A 58 -16.14 8.01 1.63
C LYS A 58 -15.87 6.72 0.85
N GLN A 59 -15.59 6.82 -0.45
CA GLN A 59 -15.22 5.64 -1.25
C GLN A 59 -13.95 4.95 -0.72
N GLY A 60 -12.93 5.72 -0.34
CA GLY A 60 -11.71 5.19 0.28
C GLY A 60 -11.98 4.46 1.59
N GLU A 61 -12.78 5.06 2.48
CA GLU A 61 -13.16 4.48 3.77
C GLU A 61 -13.98 3.19 3.60
N GLU A 62 -14.98 3.20 2.71
CA GLU A 62 -15.82 2.02 2.43
C GLU A 62 -14.99 0.88 1.82
N ALA A 63 -14.07 1.20 0.91
CA ALA A 63 -13.15 0.22 0.32
C ALA A 63 -12.21 -0.39 1.38
N LEU A 64 -11.68 0.44 2.29
CA LEU A 64 -10.84 -0.02 3.40
C LEU A 64 -11.62 -0.93 4.36
N GLN A 65 -12.81 -0.50 4.81
CA GLN A 65 -13.64 -1.28 5.72
C GLN A 65 -14.04 -2.63 5.10
N LYS A 66 -14.43 -2.63 3.82
CA LYS A 66 -14.77 -3.87 3.10
C LYS A 66 -13.55 -4.80 3.00
N SER A 67 -12.37 -4.25 2.71
CA SER A 67 -11.12 -5.03 2.63
C SER A 67 -10.74 -5.65 3.96
N LEU A 68 -10.85 -4.90 5.07
CA LEU A 68 -10.60 -5.42 6.42
C LEU A 68 -11.60 -6.51 6.82
N SER A 69 -12.87 -6.36 6.46
CA SER A 69 -13.89 -7.39 6.68
C SER A 69 -13.56 -8.70 5.94
N ILE A 70 -13.15 -8.60 4.67
CA ILE A 70 -12.70 -9.76 3.87
C ILE A 70 -11.49 -10.44 4.50
N LEU A 71 -10.53 -9.65 4.99
CA LEU A 71 -9.32 -10.18 5.65
C LEU A 71 -9.62 -10.78 7.03
N GLY A 72 -10.60 -10.25 7.76
CA GLY A 72 -10.99 -10.72 9.08
C GLY A 72 -11.68 -12.09 9.06
N ASP A 73 -12.42 -12.39 7.99
CA ASP A 73 -13.03 -13.69 7.76
C ASP A 73 -11.97 -14.70 7.26
N GLN A 74 -11.45 -15.51 8.20
CA GLN A 74 -10.44 -16.53 7.91
C GLN A 74 -10.98 -17.79 7.24
N ASP A 75 -12.30 -17.96 7.15
CA ASP A 75 -12.89 -19.19 6.60
C ASP A 75 -13.05 -19.12 5.08
N GLY A 76 -13.03 -20.28 4.42
CA GLY A 76 -13.35 -20.38 2.99
C GLY A 76 -12.25 -19.89 2.02
N TRP A 77 -11.04 -19.60 2.50
CA TRP A 77 -9.88 -19.34 1.64
C TRP A 77 -9.34 -20.62 1.00
N LYS A 78 -9.24 -20.64 -0.33
CA LYS A 78 -8.63 -21.72 -1.11
C LYS A 78 -7.19 -21.36 -1.45
N THR A 79 -6.24 -22.26 -1.22
CA THR A 79 -4.84 -22.08 -1.68
C THR A 79 -4.75 -22.28 -3.20
N GLU A 80 -4.20 -21.29 -3.92
CA GLU A 80 -3.99 -21.32 -5.38
C GLU A 80 -2.52 -21.60 -5.74
N THR A 81 -1.57 -21.12 -4.93
CA THR A 81 -0.12 -21.34 -5.15
C THR A 81 0.62 -21.24 -3.82
N VAL A 82 1.66 -22.05 -3.68
CA VAL A 82 2.70 -21.92 -2.64
C VAL A 82 4.05 -21.93 -3.34
N LEU A 83 4.92 -20.97 -3.03
CA LEU A 83 6.28 -20.88 -3.54
C LEU A 83 7.27 -21.53 -2.57
N GLY A 84 8.46 -21.89 -3.05
CA GLY A 84 9.47 -22.60 -2.26
C GLY A 84 10.01 -21.80 -1.06
N ASN A 85 9.86 -20.47 -1.08
CA ASN A 85 10.19 -19.56 0.02
C ASN A 85 9.05 -19.42 1.05
N GLY A 86 7.92 -20.08 0.85
CA GLY A 86 6.76 -20.02 1.75
C GLY A 86 5.71 -18.98 1.37
N ASP A 87 5.91 -18.19 0.31
CA ASP A 87 4.91 -17.22 -0.16
C ASP A 87 3.67 -17.94 -0.72
N ARG A 88 2.49 -17.37 -0.47
CA ARG A 88 1.20 -18.00 -0.81
C ARG A 88 0.27 -17.05 -1.52
N VAL A 89 -0.49 -17.61 -2.45
CA VAL A 89 -1.65 -16.94 -3.04
C VAL A 89 -2.88 -17.75 -2.69
N LEU A 90 -3.85 -17.10 -2.05
CA LEU A 90 -5.16 -17.67 -1.75
C LEU A 90 -6.25 -16.98 -2.57
N SER A 91 -7.40 -17.62 -2.69
CA SER A 91 -8.59 -17.04 -3.31
C SER A 91 -9.86 -17.36 -2.54
N LYS A 92 -10.87 -16.50 -2.70
CA LYS A 92 -12.21 -16.66 -2.14
C LYS A 92 -13.23 -16.03 -3.08
N VAL A 93 -14.41 -16.61 -3.20
CA VAL A 93 -15.51 -16.02 -3.98
C VAL A 93 -16.47 -15.37 -2.99
N LEU A 94 -16.67 -14.07 -3.15
CA LEU A 94 -17.55 -13.26 -2.32
C LEU A 94 -18.83 -12.92 -3.08
N PRO A 95 -20.01 -12.93 -2.44
CA PRO A 95 -21.28 -12.65 -3.11
C PRO A 95 -21.28 -11.35 -3.93
N ASP A 96 -20.79 -10.24 -3.35
CA ASP A 96 -20.90 -8.91 -3.97
C ASP A 96 -19.67 -8.50 -4.78
N THR A 97 -18.54 -9.19 -4.62
CA THR A 97 -17.24 -8.77 -5.20
C THR A 97 -16.71 -9.78 -6.22
N GLY A 98 -17.26 -11.00 -6.23
CA GLY A 98 -16.75 -12.10 -7.03
C GLY A 98 -15.45 -12.68 -6.45
N LYS A 99 -14.58 -13.20 -7.32
CA LYS A 99 -13.35 -13.88 -6.90
C LYS A 99 -12.26 -12.87 -6.52
N VAL A 100 -11.88 -12.87 -5.24
CA VAL A 100 -10.77 -12.09 -4.70
C VAL A 100 -9.54 -12.96 -4.48
N PHE A 101 -8.38 -12.32 -4.32
CA PHE A 101 -7.11 -12.98 -4.07
C PHE A 101 -6.38 -12.33 -2.90
N ARG A 102 -5.77 -13.16 -2.05
CA ARG A 102 -4.90 -12.75 -0.93
C ARG A 102 -3.48 -13.18 -1.24
N LEU A 103 -2.54 -12.25 -1.16
CA LEU A 103 -1.11 -12.52 -1.25
C LEU A 103 -0.54 -12.53 0.17
N GLU A 104 0.14 -13.61 0.55
CA GLU A 104 0.86 -13.73 1.82
C GLU A 104 2.36 -13.82 1.51
N VAL A 105 3.10 -12.81 1.93
CA VAL A 105 4.55 -12.70 1.73
C VAL A 105 5.14 -12.11 3.00
N VAL A 106 6.31 -12.61 3.40
CA VAL A 106 7.12 -12.01 4.46
C VAL A 106 8.32 -11.34 3.80
N VAL A 107 8.51 -10.05 4.06
CA VAL A 107 9.67 -9.31 3.56
C VAL A 107 10.58 -8.95 4.72
N GLU A 108 11.86 -9.29 4.59
CA GLU A 108 12.89 -8.99 5.59
C GLU A 108 13.37 -7.53 5.50
N GLN A 109 12.45 -6.56 5.52
CA GLN A 109 12.76 -5.12 5.53
C GLN A 109 11.99 -4.38 6.64
N PRO A 110 12.49 -3.23 7.12
CA PRO A 110 11.74 -2.36 8.03
C PRO A 110 10.43 -1.88 7.41
N LEU A 111 9.38 -1.77 8.22
CA LEU A 111 8.04 -1.34 7.77
C LEU A 111 8.07 0.00 7.03
N ASP A 112 8.80 0.98 7.55
CA ASP A 112 8.87 2.33 6.95
C ASP A 112 9.50 2.30 5.55
N ALA A 113 10.46 1.39 5.30
CA ALA A 113 11.05 1.22 3.98
C ALA A 113 10.05 0.62 3.00
N VAL A 114 9.26 -0.37 3.45
CA VAL A 114 8.18 -0.97 2.65
C VAL A 114 7.09 0.05 2.34
N TYR A 115 6.70 0.84 3.34
CA TYR A 115 5.68 1.88 3.18
C TYR A 115 6.14 2.97 2.22
N SER A 116 7.37 3.43 2.35
CA SER A 116 7.93 4.46 1.47
C SER A 116 7.95 4.00 0.00
N GLU A 117 8.38 2.76 -0.25
CA GLU A 117 8.45 2.23 -1.62
C GLU A 117 7.06 2.01 -2.24
N LEU A 118 6.09 1.54 -1.45
CA LEU A 118 4.75 1.20 -1.96
C LEU A 118 3.79 2.38 -2.00
N VAL A 119 3.97 3.38 -1.13
CA VAL A 119 3.01 4.48 -0.94
C VAL A 119 3.65 5.83 -1.25
N ASP A 120 4.73 6.20 -0.57
CA ASP A 120 5.33 7.54 -0.74
C ASP A 120 5.90 7.72 -2.16
N ASN A 121 6.53 6.67 -2.70
CA ASN A 121 7.17 6.64 -4.01
C ASN A 121 6.34 5.89 -5.07
N MET A 122 5.01 5.79 -4.89
CA MET A 122 4.16 4.99 -5.78
C MET A 122 4.23 5.42 -7.26
N GLU A 123 4.50 6.69 -7.56
CA GLU A 123 4.67 7.17 -8.94
C GLU A 123 5.94 6.62 -9.62
N GLN A 124 6.93 6.16 -8.84
CA GLN A 124 8.16 5.50 -9.32
C GLN A 124 8.00 3.98 -9.42
N MET A 125 6.84 3.42 -9.05
CA MET A 125 6.63 1.96 -9.02
C MET A 125 6.91 1.27 -10.35
N GLY A 126 6.71 1.98 -11.48
CA GLY A 126 6.98 1.44 -12.81
C GLY A 126 8.46 1.23 -13.12
N ASP A 127 9.38 1.84 -12.36
CA ASP A 127 10.82 1.65 -12.54
C ASP A 127 11.28 0.24 -12.17
N TRP A 128 10.56 -0.42 -11.26
CA TRP A 128 10.91 -1.74 -10.74
C TRP A 128 9.81 -2.80 -10.89
N ASN A 129 8.53 -2.42 -10.98
CA ASN A 129 7.44 -3.37 -11.18
C ASN A 129 7.12 -3.52 -12.67
N PRO A 130 7.53 -4.60 -13.35
CA PRO A 130 7.32 -4.78 -14.78
C PRO A 130 5.84 -4.93 -15.18
N ASN A 131 4.93 -5.11 -14.21
CA ASN A 131 3.49 -5.17 -14.46
C ASN A 131 2.80 -3.81 -14.32
N VAL A 132 3.57 -2.76 -14.03
CA VAL A 132 3.08 -1.39 -13.90
C VAL A 132 3.90 -0.53 -14.85
N LYS A 133 3.23 0.07 -15.82
CA LYS A 133 3.87 0.97 -16.78
C LYS A 133 3.99 2.40 -16.24
N GLU A 134 2.95 2.89 -15.56
CA GLU A 134 2.89 4.27 -15.06
C GLU A 134 1.87 4.36 -13.93
N VAL A 135 2.21 5.10 -12.88
CA VAL A 135 1.28 5.55 -11.84
C VAL A 135 1.36 7.07 -11.79
N LYS A 136 0.21 7.74 -11.86
CA LYS A 136 0.10 9.19 -11.71
C LYS A 136 -0.88 9.56 -10.62
N ILE A 137 -0.49 10.45 -9.73
CA ILE A 137 -1.38 11.06 -8.74
C ILE A 137 -2.14 12.19 -9.42
N LEU A 138 -3.46 12.04 -9.53
CA LEU A 138 -4.34 13.04 -10.11
C LEU A 138 -4.71 14.11 -9.07
N GLN A 139 -4.95 13.69 -7.83
CA GLN A 139 -5.36 14.57 -6.74
C GLN A 139 -5.04 13.95 -5.38
N LYS A 140 -4.65 14.77 -4.41
CA LYS A 140 -4.59 14.42 -2.99
C LYS A 140 -5.70 15.15 -2.25
N ILE A 141 -6.49 14.42 -1.45
CA ILE A 141 -7.62 14.96 -0.69
C ILE A 141 -7.37 14.65 0.79
N GLY A 142 -7.19 15.70 1.59
CA GLY A 142 -6.81 15.54 2.99
C GLY A 142 -5.45 14.85 3.13
N LYS A 143 -5.33 13.97 4.13
CA LYS A 143 -4.07 13.27 4.45
C LYS A 143 -3.99 11.88 3.82
N ASP A 144 -5.12 11.18 3.75
CA ASP A 144 -5.13 9.73 3.55
C ASP A 144 -5.74 9.30 2.19
N THR A 145 -6.43 10.22 1.48
CA THR A 145 -7.11 9.90 0.22
C THR A 145 -6.32 10.44 -0.97
N VAL A 146 -5.98 9.54 -1.90
CA VAL A 146 -5.26 9.87 -3.13
C VAL A 146 -6.01 9.26 -4.31
N ILE A 147 -6.26 10.08 -5.33
CA ILE A 147 -6.83 9.61 -6.61
C ILE A 147 -5.67 9.35 -7.56
N THR A 148 -5.55 8.12 -8.04
CA THR A 148 -4.47 7.71 -8.94
C THR A 148 -5.00 7.24 -10.29
N HIS A 149 -4.17 7.39 -11.30
CA HIS A 149 -4.32 6.73 -12.59
C HIS A 149 -3.13 5.77 -12.77
N GLU A 150 -3.41 4.47 -12.71
CA GLU A 150 -2.43 3.40 -12.90
C GLU A 150 -2.64 2.73 -14.26
N LYS A 151 -1.54 2.49 -14.98
CA LYS A 151 -1.50 1.74 -16.24
C LYS A 151 -0.62 0.50 -16.05
N ALA A 152 -1.19 -0.66 -16.33
CA ALA A 152 -0.47 -1.94 -16.42
C ALA A 152 0.10 -2.17 -17.83
#